data_AF-A0AA41JLN3-F1
#
_entry.id   AF-A0AA41JLN3-F1
#
_cell.length_a   1.000
_cell.length_b   1.000
_cell.length_c   1.000
_cell.angle_alpha   90.00
_cell.angle_beta   90.00
_cell.angle_gamma   90.00
#
_symmetry.space_group_name_H-M   'P 1'
#
loop_
_entity.id
_entity.type
_entity.pdbx_description
1 polymer ?
#
loop_
_entity_poly.entity_id
_entity_poly.type
_entity_poly.pdbx_seq_one_letter_code
_entity_poly.pdbx_strand_id
1 'polypeptide(L)'
;MLSDHLTFLLDAAPADLSRLGEHLPQEWIEQAIDATGTASIRRRRLPAEQVVWLVIALAIYRHWSISEVVDSLDLVLPNEATFVSKSAIAQARQRLGDAPMAWLFERTAQAWCQQDAARHAFKGLSLWAMDGTTLRTPDSPANREHFGAQGYASGKVAS
;
A
#
# COMPACT_ATOMS: atom_id res chain seq x y z
N MET A 1 20.22 -13.86 -24.63
CA MET A 1 18.89 -14.41 -24.24
C MET A 1 18.55 -14.16 -22.78
N LEU A 2 19.23 -14.73 -21.78
CA LEU A 2 18.92 -14.40 -20.36
C LEU A 2 19.30 -12.95 -20.00
N SER A 3 20.43 -12.49 -20.52
CA SER A 3 20.95 -11.13 -20.34
C SER A 3 20.03 -10.06 -20.93
N ASP A 4 19.47 -10.29 -22.12
CA ASP A 4 18.56 -9.34 -22.78
C ASP A 4 17.22 -9.20 -22.05
N HIS A 5 16.70 -10.30 -21.45
CA HIS A 5 15.52 -10.26 -20.59
C HIS A 5 15.80 -9.58 -19.24
N LEU A 6 17.00 -9.73 -18.70
CA LEU A 6 17.41 -9.01 -17.49
C LEU A 6 17.55 -7.51 -17.76
N THR A 7 18.10 -7.11 -18.91
CA THR A 7 18.15 -5.71 -19.33
C THR A 7 16.74 -5.13 -19.54
N PHE A 8 15.80 -5.88 -20.11
CA PHE A 8 14.39 -5.48 -20.25
C PHE A 8 13.65 -5.32 -18.90
N LEU A 9 14.01 -6.14 -17.89
CA LEU A 9 13.51 -5.98 -16.52
C LEU A 9 14.20 -4.83 -15.76
N LEU A 10 15.44 -4.49 -16.13
CA LEU A 10 16.20 -3.37 -15.56
C LEU A 10 15.80 -2.03 -16.18
N ASP A 11 15.42 -2.02 -17.47
CA ASP A 11 14.81 -0.90 -18.19
C ASP A 11 13.29 -0.83 -17.96
N ALA A 12 12.77 -1.48 -16.91
CA ALA A 12 11.37 -1.38 -16.53
C ALA A 12 10.95 0.09 -16.58
N ALA A 13 10.08 0.37 -17.55
CA ALA A 13 9.50 1.68 -17.79
C ALA A 13 9.13 2.31 -16.46
N PRO A 14 9.21 3.66 -16.33
CA PRO A 14 8.84 4.34 -15.09
C PRO A 14 7.54 3.74 -14.60
N ALA A 15 7.54 3.29 -13.34
CA ALA A 15 6.41 2.78 -12.60
C ALA A 15 5.10 3.15 -13.28
N ASP A 16 4.51 2.24 -14.07
CA ASP A 16 3.26 2.52 -14.75
C ASP A 16 2.14 2.42 -13.72
N LEU A 17 2.04 3.48 -12.94
CA LEU A 17 1.13 3.61 -11.80
C LEU A 17 -0.32 3.55 -12.26
N SER A 18 -0.60 3.72 -13.56
CA SER A 18 -1.94 3.54 -14.12
C SER A 18 -2.46 2.11 -13.92
N ARG A 19 -1.56 1.13 -13.85
CA ARG A 19 -1.90 -0.27 -13.56
C ARG A 19 -2.38 -0.50 -12.13
N LEU A 20 -2.06 0.39 -11.19
CA LEU A 20 -2.53 0.28 -9.81
C LEU A 20 -4.07 0.32 -9.75
N GLY A 21 -4.69 1.07 -10.67
CA GLY A 21 -6.14 1.26 -10.76
C GLY A 21 -6.89 0.14 -11.49
N GLU A 22 -6.22 -0.73 -12.24
CA GLU A 22 -6.88 -1.70 -13.11
C GLU A 22 -7.69 -2.75 -12.34
N HIS A 23 -7.23 -3.13 -11.15
CA HIS A 23 -7.85 -4.18 -10.33
C HIS A 23 -8.44 -3.67 -9.02
N LEU A 24 -8.28 -2.37 -8.73
CA LEU A 24 -8.78 -1.75 -7.51
C LEU A 24 -9.78 -0.64 -7.89
N PRO A 25 -11.08 -0.95 -7.94
CA PRO A 25 -12.12 0.02 -8.26
C PRO A 25 -12.11 1.21 -7.30
N GLN A 26 -12.23 2.43 -7.85
CA GLN A 26 -12.30 3.67 -7.06
C GLN A 26 -13.45 3.64 -6.04
N GLU A 27 -14.57 3.00 -6.37
CA GLU A 27 -15.72 2.79 -5.48
C GLU A 27 -15.35 2.06 -4.17
N TRP A 28 -14.36 1.15 -4.18
CA TRP A 28 -13.94 0.46 -2.97
C TRP A 28 -13.12 1.37 -2.05
N ILE A 29 -12.38 2.32 -2.63
CA ILE A 29 -11.63 3.32 -1.87
C ILE A 29 -12.59 4.30 -1.19
N GLU A 30 -13.61 4.75 -1.92
CA GLU A 30 -14.67 5.62 -1.38
C GLU A 30 -15.43 4.92 -0.24
N GLN A 31 -15.84 3.66 -0.46
CA GLN A 31 -16.49 2.84 0.56
C GLN A 31 -15.61 2.64 1.80
N ALA A 32 -14.29 2.43 1.62
CA ALA A 32 -13.38 2.28 2.74
C ALA A 32 -13.35 3.55 3.61
N ILE A 33 -13.28 4.71 2.97
CA ILE A 33 -13.21 6.02 3.64
C ILE A 33 -14.53 6.36 4.35
N ASP A 34 -15.66 6.04 3.73
CA ASP A 34 -16.98 6.22 4.30
C ASP A 34 -17.23 5.28 5.48
N ALA A 35 -16.90 3.98 5.32
CA ALA A 35 -17.11 2.96 6.35
C ALA A 35 -16.30 3.22 7.62
N THR A 36 -15.15 3.89 7.53
CA THR A 36 -14.28 4.16 8.68
C THR A 36 -14.43 5.59 9.22
N GLY A 37 -15.38 6.36 8.70
CA GLY A 37 -15.62 7.75 9.13
C GLY A 37 -14.45 8.69 8.82
N THR A 38 -13.59 8.32 7.87
CA THR A 38 -12.43 9.11 7.44
C THR A 38 -12.79 10.11 6.33
N ALA A 39 -14.01 9.98 5.79
CA ALA A 39 -14.61 10.92 4.85
C ALA A 39 -14.58 12.35 5.39
N SER A 40 -14.18 13.29 4.54
CA SER A 40 -14.01 14.70 4.93
C SER A 40 -14.68 15.62 3.92
N ILE A 41 -15.63 16.44 4.39
CA ILE A 41 -16.34 17.45 3.58
C ILE A 41 -15.37 18.52 3.04
N ARG A 42 -14.25 18.77 3.72
CA ARG A 42 -13.27 19.78 3.32
C ARG A 42 -12.44 19.30 2.13
N ARG A 43 -12.52 20.01 1.00
CA ARG A 43 -11.59 19.85 -0.15
C ARG A 43 -10.18 20.25 0.26
N ARG A 44 -9.30 19.26 0.43
CA ARG A 44 -7.90 19.42 0.80
C ARG A 44 -7.00 19.12 -0.40
N ARG A 45 -5.74 19.56 -0.33
CA ARG A 45 -4.72 19.31 -1.39
C ARG A 45 -4.44 17.83 -1.61
N LEU A 46 -4.51 17.03 -0.53
CA LEU A 46 -4.48 15.57 -0.54
C LEU A 46 -5.78 15.06 0.12
N PRO A 47 -6.82 14.75 -0.68
CA PRO A 47 -8.02 14.06 -0.22
C PRO A 47 -7.69 12.66 0.34
N ALA A 48 -8.61 12.07 1.10
CA ALA A 48 -8.35 10.79 1.77
C ALA A 48 -8.10 9.66 0.76
N GLU A 49 -8.84 9.67 -0.35
CA GLU A 49 -8.77 8.74 -1.47
C GLU A 49 -7.35 8.74 -2.07
N GLN A 50 -6.77 9.92 -2.26
CA GLN A 50 -5.42 10.10 -2.79
C GLN A 50 -4.37 9.66 -1.78
N VAL A 51 -4.64 9.80 -0.48
CA VAL A 51 -3.73 9.27 0.55
C VAL A 51 -3.77 7.75 0.59
N VAL A 52 -4.92 7.11 0.31
CA VAL A 52 -5.01 5.64 0.13
C VAL A 52 -4.11 5.20 -1.03
N TRP A 53 -4.26 5.83 -2.20
CA TRP A 53 -3.40 5.57 -3.36
C TRP A 53 -1.91 5.76 -3.05
N LEU A 54 -1.56 6.83 -2.34
CA LEU A 54 -0.20 7.07 -1.88
C LEU A 54 0.33 5.93 -1.00
N VAL A 55 -0.45 5.43 -0.05
CA VAL A 55 -0.03 4.34 0.83
C VAL A 55 0.20 3.05 0.05
N ILE A 56 -0.68 2.73 -0.90
CA ILE A 56 -0.55 1.56 -1.78
C ILE A 56 0.71 1.68 -2.65
N ALA A 57 0.92 2.86 -3.25
CA ALA A 57 2.09 3.10 -4.08
C ALA A 57 3.39 3.03 -3.27
N LEU A 58 3.43 3.54 -2.04
CA LEU A 58 4.59 3.40 -1.15
C LEU A 58 4.91 1.93 -0.82
N ALA A 59 3.90 1.07 -0.72
CA ALA A 59 4.08 -0.36 -0.47
C ALA A 59 4.64 -1.10 -1.69
N ILE A 60 4.29 -0.67 -2.90
CA ILE A 60 4.74 -1.28 -4.16
C ILE A 60 6.11 -0.71 -4.57
N TYR A 61 6.28 0.61 -4.51
CA TYR A 61 7.48 1.35 -4.90
C TYR A 61 8.34 1.69 -3.68
N ARG A 62 8.68 0.69 -2.87
CA ARG A 62 9.47 0.85 -1.62
C ARG A 62 10.86 1.47 -1.83
N HIS A 63 11.35 1.49 -3.07
CA HIS A 63 12.63 2.06 -3.46
C HIS A 63 12.55 3.56 -3.78
N TRP A 64 11.34 4.13 -3.87
CA TRP A 64 11.13 5.55 -4.11
C TRP A 64 10.87 6.28 -2.79
N SER A 65 11.36 7.51 -2.71
CA SER A 65 11.00 8.42 -1.65
C SER A 65 9.53 8.83 -1.76
N ILE A 66 8.94 9.22 -0.64
CA ILE A 66 7.55 9.68 -0.61
C ILE A 66 7.29 10.90 -1.50
N SER A 67 8.30 11.73 -1.72
CA SER A 67 8.19 12.88 -2.63
C SER A 67 8.13 12.43 -4.09
N GLU A 68 9.00 11.51 -4.49
CA GLU A 68 9.01 10.95 -5.86
C GLU A 68 7.68 10.26 -6.19
N VAL A 69 7.08 9.56 -5.23
CA VAL A 69 5.77 8.89 -5.41
C VAL A 69 4.62 9.90 -5.54
N VAL A 70 4.63 10.99 -4.78
CA VAL A 70 3.59 12.01 -4.87
C VAL A 70 3.68 12.77 -6.19
N ASP A 71 4.89 13.13 -6.61
CA ASP A 71 5.12 13.88 -7.84
C ASP A 71 4.81 13.03 -9.10
N SER A 72 5.00 11.70 -9.03
CA SER A 72 4.75 10.80 -10.16
C SER A 72 3.30 10.37 -10.35
N LEU A 73 2.50 10.34 -9.28
CA LEU A 73 1.11 9.89 -9.33
C LEU A 73 0.10 11.00 -9.68
N ASP A 74 0.55 12.25 -9.81
CA ASP A 74 -0.32 13.43 -9.98
C ASP A 74 -1.49 13.46 -8.98
N LEU A 75 -1.25 13.00 -7.74
CA LEU A 75 -2.29 12.89 -6.68
C LEU A 75 -2.76 14.26 -6.19
N VAL A 76 -2.12 15.33 -6.63
CA VAL A 76 -2.41 16.69 -6.16
C VAL A 76 -3.42 17.31 -7.09
N LEU A 77 -4.59 17.67 -6.56
CA LEU A 77 -5.59 18.41 -7.34
C LEU A 77 -4.96 19.67 -7.96
N PRO A 78 -5.16 19.92 -9.27
CA PRO A 78 -4.56 21.05 -9.95
C PRO A 78 -5.06 22.36 -9.31
N ASN A 79 -4.12 23.08 -8.67
CA ASN A 79 -4.30 24.42 -8.15
C ASN A 79 -2.97 25.17 -8.28
N GLU A 80 -2.97 26.50 -8.14
CA GLU A 80 -1.87 27.44 -8.40
C GLU A 80 -0.54 27.14 -7.67
N ALA A 81 -0.52 26.17 -6.75
CA ALA A 81 0.70 25.63 -6.13
C ALA A 81 0.79 24.12 -6.35
N THR A 82 1.72 23.69 -7.21
CA THR A 82 2.02 22.28 -7.55
C THR A 82 2.70 21.50 -6.41
N PHE A 83 3.24 22.19 -5.40
CA PHE A 83 4.15 21.56 -4.42
C PHE A 83 3.47 21.21 -3.08
N VAL A 84 3.42 19.92 -2.72
CA VAL A 84 3.00 19.46 -1.37
C VAL A 84 4.23 19.21 -0.50
N SER A 85 4.29 19.85 0.68
CA SER A 85 5.41 19.65 1.59
C SER A 85 5.43 18.25 2.21
N LYS A 86 6.62 17.73 2.53
CA LYS A 86 6.79 16.45 3.25
C LYS A 86 5.98 16.39 4.56
N SER A 87 5.90 17.50 5.28
CA SER A 87 5.09 17.61 6.50
C SER A 87 3.59 17.48 6.24
N ALA A 88 3.09 18.06 5.15
CA ALA A 88 1.68 17.92 4.77
C ALA A 88 1.34 16.47 4.38
N ILE A 89 2.26 15.77 3.72
CA ILE A 89 2.09 14.35 3.40
C ILE A 89 2.02 13.50 4.68
N ALA A 90 2.95 13.72 5.62
CA ALA A 90 2.96 13.02 6.89
C ALA A 90 1.67 13.24 7.69
N GLN A 91 1.18 14.49 7.76
CA GLN A 91 -0.09 14.83 8.41
C GLN A 91 -1.29 14.20 7.70
N ALA A 92 -1.28 14.14 6.37
CA ALA A 92 -2.35 13.51 5.60
C ALA A 92 -2.46 12.01 5.90
N ARG A 93 -1.31 11.30 5.97
CA ARG A 93 -1.25 9.88 6.37
C ARG A 93 -1.71 9.65 7.80
N GLN A 94 -1.27 10.50 8.74
CA GLN A 94 -1.69 10.39 10.14
C GLN A 94 -3.20 10.59 10.30
N ARG A 95 -3.81 11.46 9.49
CA ARG A 95 -5.25 11.65 9.48
C ARG A 95 -6.02 10.50 8.85
N LEU A 96 -5.47 9.87 7.80
CA LEU A 96 -6.10 8.70 7.18
C LEU A 96 -6.19 7.55 8.19
N GLY A 97 -5.12 7.32 8.96
CA GLY A 97 -5.02 6.19 9.87
C GLY A 97 -4.90 4.86 9.12
N ASP A 98 -5.04 3.77 9.86
CA ASP A 98 -4.94 2.39 9.39
C ASP A 98 -6.29 1.76 9.05
N ALA A 99 -7.38 2.22 9.68
CA ALA A 99 -8.72 1.65 9.49
C ALA A 99 -9.18 1.55 8.01
N PRO A 100 -9.05 2.60 7.16
CA PRO A 100 -9.45 2.49 5.75
C PRO A 100 -8.64 1.44 4.99
N MET A 101 -7.35 1.31 5.32
CA MET A 101 -6.47 0.33 4.68
C MET A 101 -6.83 -1.09 5.10
N ALA A 102 -7.18 -1.30 6.37
CA ALA A 102 -7.65 -2.59 6.87
C ALA A 102 -8.97 -3.02 6.21
N TRP A 103 -9.94 -2.11 6.14
CA TRP A 103 -11.21 -2.36 5.47
C TRP A 103 -11.02 -2.72 4.00
N LEU A 104 -10.19 -1.93 3.28
CA LEU A 104 -9.91 -2.16 1.87
C LEU A 104 -9.22 -3.51 1.65
N PHE A 105 -8.28 -3.88 2.52
CA PHE A 105 -7.63 -5.18 2.50
C PHE A 105 -8.62 -6.33 2.65
N GLU A 106 -9.53 -6.27 3.63
CA GLU A 106 -10.56 -7.31 3.81
C GLU A 106 -11.48 -7.43 2.59
N ARG A 107 -11.93 -6.28 2.06
CA ARG A 107 -12.83 -6.23 0.91
C ARG A 107 -12.20 -6.82 -0.35
N THR A 108 -10.98 -6.40 -0.66
CA THR A 108 -10.20 -6.87 -1.81
C THR A 108 -9.85 -8.34 -1.68
N ALA A 109 -9.41 -8.79 -0.49
CA ALA A 109 -9.11 -10.18 -0.22
C ALA A 109 -10.33 -11.07 -0.49
N GLN A 110 -11.51 -10.73 0.03
CA GLN A 110 -12.73 -11.49 -0.22
C GLN A 110 -13.08 -11.56 -1.71
N ALA A 111 -13.06 -10.42 -2.40
CA ALA A 111 -13.44 -10.34 -3.81
C ALA A 111 -12.50 -11.16 -4.70
N TRP A 112 -11.18 -10.99 -4.55
CA TRP A 112 -10.20 -11.68 -5.38
C TRP A 112 -10.08 -13.18 -5.05
N CYS A 113 -10.22 -13.56 -3.78
CA CYS A 113 -10.26 -14.98 -3.41
C CYS A 113 -11.45 -15.71 -4.05
N GLN A 114 -12.61 -15.06 -4.14
CA GLN A 114 -13.79 -15.62 -4.80
C GLN A 114 -13.64 -15.66 -6.32
N GLN A 115 -13.10 -14.59 -6.92
CA GLN A 115 -12.87 -14.50 -8.36
C GLN A 115 -11.97 -15.65 -8.88
N ASP A 116 -10.88 -15.94 -8.16
CA ASP A 116 -9.89 -16.95 -8.57
C ASP A 116 -10.10 -18.31 -7.90
N ALA A 117 -11.22 -18.53 -7.19
CA ALA A 117 -11.48 -19.75 -6.43
C ALA A 117 -11.33 -21.04 -7.27
N ALA A 118 -11.80 -21.02 -8.52
CA ALA A 118 -11.68 -22.15 -9.44
C ALA A 118 -10.24 -22.40 -9.90
N ARG A 119 -9.42 -21.35 -10.02
CA ARG A 119 -7.99 -21.46 -10.40
C ARG A 119 -7.16 -22.07 -9.28
N HIS A 120 -7.57 -21.84 -8.04
CA HIS A 120 -6.89 -22.36 -6.85
C HIS A 120 -7.49 -23.69 -6.35
N ALA A 121 -8.40 -24.31 -7.09
CA ALA A 121 -8.99 -25.59 -6.67
C ALA A 121 -8.05 -26.77 -6.96
N PHE A 122 -7.72 -27.54 -5.92
CA PHE A 122 -6.93 -28.77 -6.01
C PHE A 122 -7.64 -29.91 -5.27
N LYS A 123 -8.14 -30.91 -6.03
CA LYS A 123 -8.83 -32.09 -5.49
C LYS A 123 -9.99 -31.77 -4.53
N GLY A 124 -10.76 -30.72 -4.81
CA GLY A 124 -11.88 -30.27 -3.97
C GLY A 124 -11.47 -29.41 -2.76
N LEU A 125 -10.20 -29.03 -2.67
CA LEU A 125 -9.66 -28.13 -1.65
C LEU A 125 -9.16 -26.83 -2.29
N SER A 126 -9.04 -25.76 -1.51
CA SER A 126 -8.38 -24.51 -1.93
C SER A 126 -6.87 -24.60 -1.66
N LEU A 127 -6.07 -24.39 -2.70
CA LEU A 127 -4.62 -24.33 -2.62
C LEU A 127 -4.17 -22.94 -2.15
N TRP A 128 -3.36 -22.91 -1.09
CA TRP A 128 -2.76 -21.70 -0.54
C TRP A 128 -1.26 -21.91 -0.36
N ALA A 129 -0.48 -20.84 -0.53
CA ALA A 129 0.93 -20.82 -0.18
C ALA A 129 1.14 -19.74 0.89
N MET A 130 1.82 -20.12 1.96
CA MET A 130 2.27 -19.19 3.00
C MET A 130 3.79 -19.27 3.03
N ASP A 131 4.45 -18.23 2.54
CA ASP A 131 5.89 -18.07 2.73
C ASP A 131 6.13 -17.24 3.99
N GLY A 132 7.10 -17.66 4.82
CA GLY A 132 7.46 -17.02 6.07
C GLY A 132 8.19 -15.70 5.80
N THR A 133 7.47 -14.67 5.38
CA THR A 133 8.07 -13.36 5.15
C THR A 133 8.09 -12.53 6.42
N THR A 134 9.27 -12.05 6.81
CA THR A 134 9.40 -11.10 7.92
C THR A 134 9.14 -9.67 7.44
N LEU A 135 8.10 -9.04 7.97
CA LEU A 135 7.84 -7.61 7.78
C LEU A 135 8.60 -6.80 8.84
N ARG A 136 9.24 -5.70 8.41
CA ARG A 136 9.89 -4.75 9.33
C ARG A 136 8.91 -3.65 9.69
N THR A 137 8.66 -3.48 10.98
CA THR A 137 7.93 -2.32 11.52
C THR A 137 8.94 -1.29 12.06
N PRO A 138 8.58 0.01 12.12
CA PRO A 138 9.39 0.99 12.84
C PRO A 138 9.63 0.55 14.28
N ASP A 139 10.84 0.79 14.78
CA ASP A 139 11.16 0.48 16.16
C ASP A 139 10.46 1.47 17.09
N SER A 140 9.41 1.01 17.77
CA SER A 140 8.68 1.79 18.78
C SER A 140 8.23 0.88 19.92
N PRO A 141 8.05 1.41 21.15
CA PRO A 141 7.58 0.61 22.28
C PRO A 141 6.27 -0.13 22.00
N ALA A 142 5.29 0.55 21.38
CA ALA A 142 4.01 -0.04 21.03
C ALA A 142 4.15 -1.19 20.01
N ASN A 143 5.02 -1.04 19.01
CA ASN A 143 5.26 -2.11 18.03
C ASN A 143 6.00 -3.29 18.67
N ARG A 144 6.95 -3.06 19.57
CA ARG A 144 7.63 -4.16 20.29
C ARG A 144 6.68 -4.92 21.20
N GLU A 145 5.78 -4.22 21.87
CA GLU A 145 4.75 -4.85 22.70
C GLU A 145 3.80 -5.72 21.87
N HIS A 146 3.37 -5.21 20.70
CA HIS A 146 2.40 -5.90 19.85
C HIS A 146 3.02 -7.03 18.99
N PHE A 147 4.14 -6.76 18.31
CA PHE A 147 4.77 -7.68 17.36
C PHE A 147 5.94 -8.48 17.95
N GLY A 148 6.41 -8.12 19.14
CA GLY A 148 7.63 -8.66 19.72
C GLY A 148 8.89 -8.10 19.08
N ALA A 149 10.03 -8.72 19.42
CA ALA A 149 11.32 -8.40 18.85
C ALA A 149 12.00 -9.66 18.33
N GLN A 150 12.75 -9.52 17.23
CA GLN A 150 13.45 -10.63 16.61
C GLN A 150 14.52 -11.17 17.57
N GLY A 151 14.37 -12.42 17.99
CA GLY A 151 15.39 -13.14 18.76
C GLY A 151 16.41 -13.77 17.82
N TYR A 152 17.68 -13.39 17.95
CA TYR A 152 18.76 -14.06 17.24
C TYR A 152 19.15 -15.35 17.99
N ALA A 153 19.67 -16.34 17.26
CA ALA A 153 20.21 -17.58 17.85
C ALA A 153 21.31 -17.34 18.91
N SER A 154 21.91 -16.14 18.92
CA SER A 154 22.87 -15.68 19.91
C SER A 154 22.24 -15.23 21.25
N GLY A 155 20.92 -15.29 21.40
CA GLY A 155 20.18 -14.76 22.55
C GLY A 155 20.06 -13.24 22.57
N LYS A 156 20.62 -12.54 21.58
CA LYS A 156 20.43 -11.10 21.41
C LYS A 156 19.05 -10.84 20.83
N VAL A 157 18.36 -9.87 21.42
CA VAL A 157 17.12 -9.32 20.87
C VAL A 157 17.51 -8.18 19.94
N ALA A 158 16.92 -8.12 18.74
CA ALA A 158 17.12 -7.00 17.82
C ALA A 158 16.77 -5.70 18.52
N SER A 159 17.72 -4.75 18.51
CA SER A 159 17.48 -3.41 18.99
C SER A 159 16.60 -2.64 18.03
#